data_AF-F9VYZ4-F1
#
_entry.id   AF-F9VYZ4-F1
#
_cell.length_a   1.000
_cell.length_b   1.000
_cell.length_c   1.000
_cell.angle_alpha   90.00
_cell.angle_beta   90.00
_cell.angle_gamma   90.00
#
_symmetry.space_group_name_H-M   'P 1'
#
loop_
_entity.id
_entity.type
_entity.pdbx_description
1 polymer ?
#
loop_
_entity_poly.entity_id
_entity_poly.type
_entity_poly.pdbx_seq_one_letter_code
_entity_poly.pdbx_strand_id
1 'polypeptide(L)'
;MSSLVTYVSLFDEKGNLHSFGPGDSVPSWARTKITNPDVWDVPVEGSASVHTDKSDSSEEPPPQGGPGASRKVWADWADKHNVAVESAWKRDDIIDACKAAGVPV
;
A
#
# COMPACT_ATOMS: atom_id res chain seq x y z
N MET A 1 -14.13 -24.49 3.00
CA MET A 1 -13.91 -24.16 1.57
C MET A 1 -13.39 -22.75 1.55
N SER A 2 -12.21 -22.48 0.97
CA SER A 2 -11.66 -21.11 0.98
C SER A 2 -12.35 -20.30 -0.11
N SER A 3 -13.14 -19.33 0.31
CA SER A 3 -13.70 -18.26 -0.51
C SER A 3 -12.62 -17.23 -0.84
N LEU A 4 -12.82 -16.48 -1.92
CA LEU A 4 -12.03 -15.29 -2.20
C LEU A 4 -12.65 -14.06 -1.53
N VAL A 5 -11.84 -13.05 -1.21
CA VAL A 5 -12.32 -11.73 -0.74
C VAL A 5 -12.31 -10.67 -1.84
N THR A 6 -11.68 -10.96 -2.97
CA THR A 6 -11.53 -10.03 -4.10
C THR A 6 -11.68 -10.76 -5.43
N TYR A 7 -11.75 -10.01 -6.52
CA TYR A 7 -11.85 -10.55 -7.87
C TYR A 7 -10.48 -11.00 -8.37
N VAL A 8 -10.40 -12.22 -8.89
CA VAL A 8 -9.15 -12.84 -9.35
C VAL A 8 -9.35 -13.46 -10.72
N SER A 9 -8.52 -13.05 -11.67
CA SER A 9 -8.49 -13.62 -13.01
C SER A 9 -7.26 -14.51 -13.17
N LEU A 10 -7.45 -15.76 -13.56
CA LEU A 10 -6.40 -16.76 -13.73
C LEU A 10 -6.55 -17.42 -15.08
N PHE A 11 -5.42 -17.81 -15.67
CA PHE A 11 -5.42 -18.70 -16.82
C PHE A 11 -5.28 -20.15 -16.33
N ASP A 12 -6.18 -21.00 -16.77
CA ASP A 12 -6.06 -22.46 -16.60
C ASP A 12 -4.89 -23.00 -17.46
N GLU A 13 -4.47 -24.24 -17.26
CA GLU A 13 -3.37 -24.89 -18.01
C GLU A 13 -3.62 -24.94 -19.53
N LYS A 14 -4.88 -24.83 -19.93
CA LYS A 14 -5.32 -24.76 -21.34
C LYS A 14 -5.26 -23.34 -21.93
N GLY A 15 -4.86 -22.34 -21.14
CA GLY A 15 -4.85 -20.92 -21.53
C GLY A 15 -6.21 -20.24 -21.50
N ASN A 16 -7.22 -20.86 -20.86
CA ASN A 16 -8.55 -20.25 -20.71
C ASN A 16 -8.57 -19.28 -19.54
N LEU A 17 -9.07 -18.07 -19.75
CA LEU A 17 -9.27 -17.08 -18.69
C LEU A 17 -10.47 -17.47 -17.83
N HIS A 18 -10.22 -17.78 -16.58
CA HIS A 18 -11.23 -17.98 -15.55
C HIS A 18 -11.16 -16.85 -14.55
N SER A 19 -12.29 -16.23 -14.27
CA SER A 19 -12.41 -15.21 -13.26
C SER A 19 -13.27 -15.70 -12.10
N PHE A 20 -12.78 -15.48 -10.89
CA PHE A 20 -13.45 -15.87 -9.65
C PHE A 20 -13.71 -14.60 -8.83
N GLY A 21 -14.94 -14.47 -8.33
CA GLY A 21 -15.37 -13.35 -7.53
C GLY A 21 -15.23 -13.58 -6.02
N PRO A 22 -15.46 -12.53 -5.21
CA PRO A 22 -15.52 -12.66 -3.77
C PRO A 22 -16.66 -13.60 -3.35
N GLY A 23 -16.37 -14.54 -2.46
CA GLY A 23 -17.30 -15.60 -2.03
C GLY A 23 -17.35 -16.82 -2.96
N ASP A 24 -16.72 -16.77 -4.15
CA ASP A 24 -16.70 -17.93 -5.05
C ASP A 24 -15.81 -19.05 -4.52
N SER A 25 -16.25 -20.29 -4.75
CA SER A 25 -15.46 -21.47 -4.45
C SER A 25 -14.42 -21.72 -5.53
N VAL A 26 -13.14 -21.63 -5.15
CA VAL A 26 -12.02 -21.78 -6.07
C VAL A 26 -11.55 -23.24 -6.14
N PRO A 27 -11.39 -23.82 -7.35
CA PRO A 27 -10.82 -25.15 -7.54
C PRO A 27 -9.36 -25.26 -7.05
N SER A 28 -8.91 -26.49 -6.77
CA SER A 28 -7.54 -26.75 -6.28
C SER A 28 -6.43 -26.27 -7.23
N TRP A 29 -6.62 -26.37 -8.55
CA TRP A 29 -5.64 -25.89 -9.54
C TRP A 29 -5.44 -24.37 -9.46
N ALA A 30 -6.54 -23.63 -9.25
CA ALA A 30 -6.52 -22.18 -9.11
C ALA A 30 -5.92 -21.79 -7.77
N ARG A 31 -6.16 -22.57 -6.70
CA ARG A 31 -5.49 -22.38 -5.40
C ARG A 31 -3.96 -22.45 -5.51
N THR A 32 -3.44 -23.37 -6.30
CA THR A 32 -2.00 -23.49 -6.55
C THR A 32 -1.43 -22.28 -7.29
N LYS A 33 -2.24 -21.60 -8.12
CA LYS A 33 -1.83 -20.42 -8.89
C LYS A 33 -1.97 -19.12 -8.10
N ILE A 34 -2.96 -19.03 -7.22
CA ILE A 34 -3.14 -17.87 -6.33
C ILE A 34 -2.16 -18.01 -5.17
N THR A 35 -0.97 -17.43 -5.36
CA THR A 35 0.07 -17.36 -4.33
C THR A 35 -0.14 -16.21 -3.35
N ASN A 36 -1.04 -15.27 -3.64
CA ASN A 36 -1.34 -14.14 -2.77
C ASN A 36 -2.23 -14.58 -1.59
N PRO A 37 -1.74 -14.55 -0.34
CA PRO A 37 -2.53 -14.93 0.83
C PRO A 37 -3.71 -13.98 1.10
N ASP A 38 -3.58 -12.68 0.79
CA ASP A 38 -4.62 -11.65 1.06
C ASP A 38 -5.88 -11.80 0.20
N VAL A 39 -5.78 -12.62 -0.84
CA VAL A 39 -6.88 -12.91 -1.76
C VAL A 39 -7.86 -13.91 -1.17
N TRP A 40 -7.43 -14.67 -0.16
CA TRP A 40 -8.24 -15.68 0.50
C TRP A 40 -9.00 -15.10 1.69
N ASP A 41 -10.24 -15.54 1.83
CA ASP A 41 -11.09 -15.29 2.98
C ASP A 41 -10.59 -16.14 4.16
N VAL A 42 -9.48 -15.70 4.76
CA VAL A 42 -9.05 -16.17 6.07
C VAL A 42 -9.96 -15.50 7.09
N PRO A 43 -10.57 -16.26 8.02
CA PRO A 43 -11.40 -15.68 9.06
C PRO A 43 -10.50 -14.87 10.00
N VAL A 44 -10.29 -13.60 9.68
CA VAL A 44 -9.83 -12.61 10.62
C VAL A 44 -11.06 -12.24 11.45
N GLU A 45 -11.15 -12.82 12.64
CA GLU A 45 -12.00 -12.30 13.71
C GLU A 45 -11.52 -10.87 14.01
N GLY A 46 -12.00 -9.88 13.25
CA GLY A 46 -11.53 -8.51 13.42
C GLY A 46 -11.77 -7.58 12.24
N SER A 47 -13.00 -7.04 12.20
CA SER A 47 -13.26 -5.63 11.89
C SER A 47 -13.17 -5.14 10.44
N ALA A 48 -14.37 -4.90 9.89
CA ALA A 48 -14.81 -3.66 9.25
C ALA A 48 -13.88 -2.93 8.27
N SER A 49 -14.37 -2.78 7.04
CA SER A 49 -13.96 -1.80 6.03
C SER A 49 -13.50 -0.46 6.61
N VAL A 50 -12.23 -0.10 6.40
CA VAL A 50 -11.80 1.28 6.14
C VAL A 50 -10.64 1.27 5.14
N HIS A 51 -10.78 2.16 4.16
CA HIS A 51 -9.86 2.58 3.12
C HIS A 51 -8.38 2.72 3.52
N THR A 52 -7.53 2.36 2.55
CA THR A 52 -6.18 2.89 2.31
C THR A 52 -5.18 2.69 3.45
N ASP A 53 -4.51 1.54 3.41
CA ASP A 53 -3.12 1.48 3.87
C ASP A 53 -2.21 1.23 2.66
N LYS A 54 -1.83 2.32 2.00
CA LYS A 54 -0.52 2.40 1.37
C LYS A 54 0.43 2.94 2.44
N SER A 55 1.01 2.06 3.23
CA SER A 55 2.29 2.32 3.91
C SER A 55 3.22 1.13 3.72
N ASP A 56 3.32 0.68 2.46
CA ASP A 56 4.59 0.20 1.94
C ASP A 56 5.23 1.40 1.22
N SER A 57 6.11 2.08 1.91
CA SER A 57 7.03 3.03 1.30
C SER A 57 8.39 2.70 1.86
N SER A 58 9.14 1.96 1.04
CA SER A 58 10.60 1.92 1.05
C SER A 58 11.18 3.24 1.55
N GLU A 59 12.22 3.13 2.38
CA GLU A 59 13.01 4.21 2.98
C GLU A 59 13.69 5.17 1.97
N GLU A 60 12.98 5.62 0.95
CA GLU A 60 13.47 6.56 -0.06
C GLU A 60 12.85 7.94 0.19
N PRO A 61 13.67 9.00 0.23
CA PRO A 61 13.17 10.35 0.47
C PRO A 61 12.22 10.78 -0.65
N PRO A 62 11.15 11.53 -0.31
CA PRO A 62 10.23 12.03 -1.32
C PRO A 62 10.94 12.95 -2.31
N PRO A 63 10.49 13.00 -3.60
CA PRO A 63 11.14 13.85 -4.58
C PRO A 63 11.09 15.33 -4.17
N GLN A 64 12.15 16.06 -4.49
CA GLN A 64 12.28 17.50 -4.18
C GLN A 64 11.48 18.39 -5.15
N GLY A 65 10.68 17.84 -6.07
CA GLY A 65 9.81 18.62 -6.96
C GLY A 65 8.92 17.72 -7.83
N GLY A 66 7.74 18.23 -8.20
CA GLY A 66 6.80 17.55 -9.10
C GLY A 66 5.67 16.75 -8.42
N PRO A 67 4.93 15.93 -9.18
CA PRO A 67 3.83 15.12 -8.67
C PRO A 67 4.36 14.11 -7.65
N GLY A 68 4.07 14.33 -6.36
CA GLY A 68 4.60 13.52 -5.24
C GLY A 68 5.44 14.31 -4.24
N ALA A 69 5.92 15.50 -4.61
CA ALA A 69 6.68 16.41 -3.75
C ALA A 69 5.76 17.37 -2.97
N SER A 70 4.62 16.93 -2.48
CA SER A 70 3.69 17.85 -1.81
C SER A 70 4.15 18.19 -0.40
N ARG A 71 3.76 19.37 0.11
CA ARG A 71 3.99 19.75 1.52
C ARG A 71 3.54 18.66 2.49
N LYS A 72 2.41 18.02 2.20
CA LYS A 72 1.87 16.91 3.01
C LYS A 72 2.85 15.74 3.06
N VAL A 73 3.32 15.27 1.90
CA VAL A 73 4.29 14.17 1.81
C VAL A 73 5.57 14.47 2.59
N TRP A 74 6.06 15.70 2.51
CA TRP A 74 7.23 16.14 3.29
C TRP A 74 6.95 16.24 4.79
N ALA A 75 5.75 16.67 5.20
CA ALA A 75 5.35 16.70 6.60
C ALA A 75 5.22 15.30 7.19
N ASP A 76 4.61 14.35 6.46
CA ASP A 76 4.53 12.94 6.85
C ASP A 76 5.93 12.30 6.95
N TRP A 77 6.85 12.61 6.02
CA TRP A 77 8.25 12.17 6.08
C TRP A 77 8.97 12.72 7.31
N ALA A 78 8.85 14.02 7.56
CA ALA A 78 9.44 14.68 8.71
C ALA A 78 8.93 14.09 10.03
N ASP A 79 7.62 13.88 10.18
CA ASP A 79 7.00 13.27 11.36
C ASP A 79 7.56 11.87 11.63
N LYS A 80 7.67 11.04 10.59
CA LYS A 80 8.27 9.70 10.65
C LYS A 80 9.73 9.73 11.15
N HIS A 81 10.47 10.78 10.80
CA HIS A 81 11.85 10.99 11.23
C HIS A 81 11.99 11.83 12.52
N ASN A 82 10.88 12.09 13.23
CA ASN A 82 10.82 12.89 14.45
C ASN A 82 11.28 14.36 14.26
N VAL A 83 11.10 14.91 13.07
CA VAL A 83 11.35 16.32 12.75
C VAL A 83 10.07 17.10 12.96
N ALA A 84 10.11 18.05 13.90
CA ALA A 84 8.96 18.91 14.19
C ALA A 84 8.64 19.81 12.98
N VAL A 85 7.47 19.60 12.38
CA VAL A 85 6.98 20.42 11.25
C VAL A 85 5.82 21.29 11.69
N GLU A 86 5.95 22.58 11.42
CA GLU A 86 4.89 23.54 11.65
C GLU A 86 3.89 23.59 10.48
N SER A 87 2.60 23.81 10.80
CA SER A 87 1.54 23.95 9.79
C SER A 87 1.75 25.15 8.84
N ALA A 88 2.42 26.19 9.33
CA ALA A 88 2.79 27.39 8.57
C ALA A 88 3.97 27.19 7.61
N TRP A 89 4.75 26.12 7.78
CA TRP A 89 5.91 25.84 6.95
C TRP A 89 5.52 25.38 5.56
N LYS A 90 6.20 25.94 4.57
CA LYS A 90 6.12 25.48 3.18
C LYS A 90 6.93 24.21 3.04
N ARG A 91 6.69 23.53 1.92
CA ARG A 91 7.43 22.34 1.53
C ARG A 91 8.95 22.53 1.64
N ASP A 92 9.47 23.66 1.15
CA ASP A 92 10.90 23.96 1.18
C ASP A 92 11.43 24.12 2.62
N ASP A 93 10.67 24.77 3.51
CA ASP A 93 11.02 24.92 4.93
C ASP A 93 11.09 23.55 5.64
N ILE A 94 10.19 22.62 5.27
CA ILE A 94 10.17 21.25 5.80
C ILE A 94 11.41 20.46 5.31
N ILE A 95 11.78 20.62 4.05
CA ILE A 95 12.98 20.00 3.47
C ILE A 95 14.24 20.49 4.19
N ASP A 96 14.35 21.80 4.42
CA ASP A 96 15.48 22.38 5.13
C ASP A 96 15.54 21.89 6.58
N ALA A 97 14.39 21.73 7.26
CA ALA A 97 14.34 21.14 8.60
C ALA A 97 14.76 19.66 8.61
N CYS A 98 14.29 18.87 7.65
CA CYS A 98 14.72 17.47 7.47
C CYS A 98 16.24 17.39 7.24
N LYS A 99 16.77 18.22 6.34
CA LYS A 99 18.21 18.30 6.07
C LYS A 99 19.01 18.70 7.31
N ALA A 100 18.52 19.68 8.08
CA ALA A 100 19.15 20.12 9.33
C ALA A 100 19.15 19.03 10.41
N ALA A 101 18.12 18.18 10.43
CA ALA A 101 18.01 17.02 11.31
C ALA A 101 18.82 15.80 10.84
N GLY A 102 19.48 15.88 9.68
CA GLY A 102 20.23 14.75 9.09
C GLY A 102 19.34 13.69 8.44
N VAL A 103 18.09 14.03 8.16
CA VAL A 103 17.15 13.20 7.42
C VAL A 103 17.48 13.30 5.93
N PRO A 104 17.48 12.18 5.17
CA PRO A 104 17.70 12.23 3.73
C PRO A 104 16.59 13.04 3.04
N VAL A 105 16.99 13.91 2.09
CA VAL A 105 16.11 14.81 1.33
C VAL A 105 16.45 14.88 -0.16
#